data_AF-A0A7Z7YSA6-F1
#
_entry.id   AF-A0A7Z7YSA6-F1
#
_cell.length_a   1.000
_cell.length_b   1.000
_cell.length_c   1.000
_cell.angle_alpha   90.00
_cell.angle_beta   90.00
_cell.angle_gamma   90.00
#
_symmetry.space_group_name_H-M   'P 1'
#
loop_
_entity.id
_entity.type
_entity.pdbx_description
1 polymer ?
#
loop_
_entity_poly.entity_id
_entity_poly.type
_entity_poly.pdbx_seq_one_letter_code
_entity_poly.pdbx_strand_id
1 'polypeptide(L)'
;DSLTRWQASLTIICSALLALGNSMFVFFHGVQSFLNNRRQSFTGQVNWIEHLNKDTNIFFDNYLIVVIFLSIQALLTIKLYKHFYYKLFALLLLATIIFAFLPFVDQLFNGFSAPQKRWHFILAFNSS
;
A
#
# COMPACT_ATOMS: atom_id res chain seq x y z
N ASP A 1 -26.84 17.43 19.86
CA ASP A 1 -26.28 18.41 18.92
C ASP A 1 -26.68 18.11 17.49
N SER A 2 -27.65 18.85 16.94
CA SER A 2 -28.04 18.75 15.53
C SER A 2 -27.39 19.90 14.75
N LEU A 3 -26.26 19.63 14.10
CA LEU A 3 -25.65 20.57 13.16
C LEU A 3 -26.59 20.81 11.98
N THR A 4 -26.77 22.06 11.56
CA THR A 4 -27.52 22.38 10.35
C THR A 4 -26.77 21.82 9.14
N ARG A 5 -27.48 21.34 8.10
CA ARG A 5 -26.86 20.75 6.89
C ARG A 5 -25.75 21.63 6.30
N TRP A 6 -25.92 22.95 6.36
CA TRP A 6 -24.94 23.95 5.91
C TRP A 6 -23.67 23.99 6.76
N GLN A 7 -23.81 23.92 8.08
CA GLN A 7 -22.68 23.87 9.00
C GLN A 7 -21.90 22.56 8.81
N ALA A 8 -22.61 21.43 8.67
CA ALA A 8 -21.98 20.14 8.38
C ALA A 8 -21.20 20.16 7.06
N SER A 9 -21.75 20.74 5.99
CA SER A 9 -21.02 20.86 4.71
C SER A 9 -19.78 21.75 4.83
N LEU A 10 -19.87 22.87 5.55
CA LEU A 10 -18.71 23.74 5.78
C LEU A 10 -17.61 23.03 6.56
N THR A 11 -17.97 22.28 7.61
CA THR A 11 -16.99 21.49 8.39
C THR A 11 -16.32 20.41 7.53
N ILE A 12 -17.07 19.72 6.66
CA ILE A 12 -16.51 18.73 5.73
C ILE A 12 -15.56 19.40 4.73
N ILE A 13 -15.93 20.55 4.16
CA ILE A 13 -15.08 21.25 3.20
C ILE A 13 -13.79 21.73 3.87
N CYS A 14 -13.89 22.37 5.05
CA CYS A 14 -12.71 22.83 5.78
C CYS A 14 -11.78 21.67 6.17
N SER A 15 -12.33 20.57 6.69
CA SER A 15 -11.53 19.39 7.03
C SER A 15 -10.91 18.74 5.79
N ALA A 16 -11.62 18.67 4.67
CA ALA A 16 -11.08 18.16 3.41
C ALA A 16 -9.94 19.03 2.88
N LEU A 17 -10.05 20.36 2.94
CA LEU A 17 -8.99 21.27 2.53
C LEU A 17 -7.75 21.16 3.42
N LEU A 18 -7.94 21.06 4.74
CA LEU A 18 -6.84 20.86 5.69
C LEU A 18 -6.15 19.51 5.48
N ALA A 19 -6.92 18.44 5.27
CA ALA A 19 -6.39 17.11 4.95
C ALA A 19 -5.62 17.11 3.61
N LEU A 20 -6.18 17.77 2.59
CA LEU A 20 -5.53 17.93 1.29
C LEU A 20 -4.21 18.69 1.43
N GLY A 21 -4.22 19.84 2.11
CA GLY A 21 -3.01 20.65 2.36
C GLY A 21 -1.92 19.86 3.10
N ASN A 22 -2.30 19.11 4.14
CA ASN A 22 -1.36 18.26 4.88
C ASN A 22 -0.78 17.13 3.99
N SER A 23 -1.61 16.50 3.14
CA SER A 23 -1.16 15.45 2.23
C SER A 23 -0.28 15.96 1.07
N MET A 24 -0.52 17.20 0.62
CA MET A 24 0.17 17.77 -0.54
C MET A 24 1.68 17.90 -0.34
N PHE A 25 2.16 18.11 0.89
CA PHE A 25 3.59 18.23 1.18
C PHE A 25 4.37 16.99 0.71
N VAL A 26 3.86 15.79 1.01
CA VAL A 26 4.49 14.53 0.58
C VAL A 26 4.07 14.17 -0.84
N PHE A 27 2.79 14.35 -1.18
CA PHE A 27 2.23 13.94 -2.47
C PHE A 27 2.87 14.69 -3.64
N PHE A 28 3.04 16.01 -3.54
CA PHE A 28 3.60 16.83 -4.61
C PHE A 28 5.01 16.37 -4.98
N HIS A 29 5.89 16.20 -3.99
CA HIS A 29 7.24 15.72 -4.21
C HIS A 29 7.28 14.28 -4.72
N GLY A 30 6.37 13.41 -4.23
CA GLY A 30 6.24 12.05 -4.73
C GLY A 30 5.89 11.99 -6.22
N VAL A 31 4.84 12.71 -6.64
CA VAL A 31 4.42 12.79 -8.04
C VAL A 31 5.50 13.43 -8.90
N GLN A 32 6.11 14.52 -8.46
CA GLN A 32 7.18 15.17 -9.20
C GLN A 32 8.39 14.24 -9.40
N SER A 33 8.79 13.51 -8.36
CA SER A 33 9.86 12.51 -8.45
C SER A 33 9.51 11.36 -9.37
N PHE A 34 8.23 10.98 -9.44
CA PHE A 34 7.74 9.91 -10.31
C PHE A 34 7.71 10.33 -11.79
N LEU A 35 7.17 11.52 -12.08
CA LEU A 35 7.04 12.05 -13.44
C LEU A 35 8.40 12.48 -14.02
N ASN A 36 9.28 13.06 -13.20
CA ASN A 36 10.64 13.43 -13.62
C ASN A 36 11.66 12.31 -13.40
N ASN A 37 11.19 11.05 -13.33
CA ASN A 37 12.08 9.91 -13.17
C ASN A 37 12.94 9.73 -14.45
N ARG A 38 14.26 9.87 -14.30
CA ARG A 38 15.22 9.73 -15.41
C ARG A 38 15.66 8.27 -15.66
N ARG A 39 15.11 7.31 -14.92
CA ARG A 39 15.45 5.89 -15.11
C ARG A 39 14.89 5.40 -16.43
N GLN A 40 15.63 4.51 -17.09
CA GLN A 40 15.13 3.88 -18.32
C GLN A 40 13.93 2.99 -17.99
N SER A 41 12.91 3.07 -18.85
CA SER A 41 11.78 2.14 -18.82
C SER A 41 12.29 0.73 -19.09
N PHE A 42 11.78 -0.24 -18.34
CA PHE A 42 12.18 -1.63 -18.52
C PHE A 42 11.60 -2.18 -19.82
N THR A 43 12.46 -2.70 -20.70
CA THR A 43 12.05 -3.27 -22.00
C THR A 43 11.94 -4.80 -22.00
N GLY A 44 12.35 -5.46 -20.90
CA GLY A 44 12.23 -6.90 -20.74
C GLY A 44 10.79 -7.34 -20.48
N GLN A 45 10.49 -8.60 -20.80
CA GLN A 45 9.21 -9.19 -20.42
C GLN A 45 9.16 -9.40 -18.91
N VAL A 46 8.00 -9.09 -18.33
CA VAL A 46 7.72 -9.19 -16.90
C VAL A 46 6.62 -10.20 -16.75
N ASN A 47 6.85 -11.21 -15.92
CA ASN A 47 5.82 -12.18 -15.63
C ASN A 47 4.67 -11.49 -14.88
N TRP A 48 3.43 -11.87 -15.20
CA TRP A 48 2.24 -11.37 -14.53
C TRP A 48 2.19 -11.80 -13.06
N ILE A 49 2.71 -12.99 -12.77
CA ILE A 49 2.74 -13.61 -11.45
C ILE A 49 4.18 -13.96 -11.12
N GLU A 50 4.61 -13.63 -9.91
CA GLU A 50 5.92 -13.99 -9.38
C GLU A 50 6.00 -15.51 -9.18
N HIS A 51 7.13 -16.13 -9.55
CA HIS A 51 7.32 -17.55 -9.29
C HIS A 51 7.50 -17.77 -7.78
N LEU A 52 6.80 -18.75 -7.22
CA LEU A 52 6.92 -19.13 -5.82
C LEU A 52 8.23 -19.91 -5.62
N ASN A 53 9.26 -19.20 -5.17
CA ASN A 53 10.57 -19.71 -4.83
C ASN A 53 10.91 -19.29 -3.39
N LYS A 54 12.01 -19.82 -2.87
CA LYS A 54 12.48 -19.51 -1.51
C LYS A 54 12.64 -18.00 -1.28
N ASP A 55 13.20 -17.30 -2.26
CA ASP A 55 13.51 -15.87 -2.17
C ASP A 55 12.29 -14.95 -2.36
N THR A 56 11.18 -15.48 -2.89
CA THR A 56 9.94 -14.73 -3.16
C THR A 56 8.82 -15.04 -2.16
N ASN A 57 9.05 -15.99 -1.25
CA ASN A 57 8.10 -16.35 -0.21
C ASN A 57 7.98 -15.22 0.81
N ILE A 58 6.80 -14.66 1.01
CA ILE A 58 6.55 -13.57 1.97
C ILE A 58 6.46 -14.05 3.44
N PHE A 59 6.38 -15.37 3.68
CA PHE A 59 6.19 -15.95 5.01
C PHE A 59 7.48 -16.47 5.64
N PHE A 60 8.48 -16.83 4.83
CA PHE A 60 9.73 -17.42 5.31
C PHE A 60 10.88 -17.10 4.37
N ASP A 61 12.04 -16.80 4.95
CA ASP A 61 13.35 -16.70 4.28
C ASP A 61 13.41 -15.69 3.12
N ASN A 62 12.46 -14.74 3.09
CA ASN A 62 12.56 -13.58 2.21
C ASN A 62 13.70 -12.68 2.70
N TYR A 63 14.62 -12.33 1.82
CA TYR A 63 15.70 -11.40 2.15
C TYR A 63 15.20 -10.01 2.57
N LEU A 64 13.99 -9.63 2.14
CA LEU A 64 13.45 -8.29 2.39
C LEU A 64 12.48 -8.29 3.58
N ILE A 65 11.42 -9.10 3.53
CA ILE A 65 10.28 -8.97 4.47
C ILE A 65 9.62 -10.29 4.78
N VAL A 66 9.37 -10.51 6.07
CA VAL A 66 8.64 -11.65 6.59
C VAL A 66 7.33 -11.18 7.21
N VAL A 67 6.20 -11.58 6.62
CA VAL A 67 4.86 -11.39 7.19
C VAL A 67 4.68 -12.43 8.30
N ILE A 68 4.41 -11.95 9.51
CA ILE A 68 4.24 -12.82 10.68
C ILE A 68 2.93 -13.61 10.55
N PHE A 69 2.95 -14.89 10.91
CA PHE A 69 1.77 -15.77 10.89
C PHE A 69 0.58 -15.23 11.69
N LEU A 70 0.85 -14.48 12.76
CA LEU A 70 -0.17 -13.81 13.58
C LEU A 70 -1.02 -12.84 12.75
N SER A 71 -0.44 -12.16 11.77
CA SER A 71 -1.15 -11.18 10.94
C SER A 71 -2.14 -11.87 10.00
N ILE A 72 -1.77 -13.06 9.49
CA ILE A 72 -2.67 -13.92 8.71
C ILE A 72 -3.77 -14.51 9.60
N GLN A 73 -3.42 -15.02 10.78
CA GLN A 73 -4.40 -15.52 11.74
C GLN A 73 -5.39 -14.42 12.15
N ALA A 74 -4.90 -13.20 12.38
CA ALA A 74 -5.73 -12.05 12.65
C ALA A 74 -6.70 -11.83 11.48
N LEU A 75 -6.22 -11.77 10.23
CA LEU A 75 -7.04 -11.61 9.01
C LEU A 75 -8.19 -12.63 8.92
N LEU A 76 -7.98 -13.85 9.38
CA LEU A 76 -9.00 -14.91 9.37
C LEU A 76 -9.97 -14.85 10.55
N THR A 77 -9.74 -13.97 11.52
CA THR A 77 -10.56 -13.87 12.74
C THR A 77 -11.74 -12.93 12.54
N ILE A 78 -12.90 -13.49 12.21
CA ILE A 78 -14.15 -12.74 11.92
C ILE A 78 -14.52 -11.75 13.04
N LYS A 79 -14.26 -12.08 14.31
CA LYS A 79 -14.59 -11.20 15.46
C LYS A 79 -13.91 -9.83 15.39
N LEU A 80 -12.71 -9.74 14.80
CA LEU A 80 -11.95 -8.48 14.71
C LEU A 80 -12.60 -7.48 13.74
N TYR A 81 -13.36 -7.95 12.74
CA TYR A 81 -14.04 -7.12 11.74
C TYR A 81 -15.16 -6.24 12.32
N LYS A 82 -15.51 -6.41 13.61
CA LYS A 82 -16.37 -5.46 14.32
C LYS A 82 -15.74 -4.06 14.40
N HIS A 83 -14.42 -3.96 14.45
CA HIS A 83 -13.72 -2.69 14.60
C HIS A 83 -13.47 -2.00 13.26
N PHE A 84 -13.77 -0.69 13.18
CA PHE A 84 -13.61 0.08 11.94
C PHE A 84 -12.16 0.12 11.44
N TYR A 85 -11.21 0.46 12.32
CA TYR A 85 -9.79 0.54 11.97
C TYR A 85 -9.23 -0.83 11.54
N TYR A 86 -9.64 -1.89 12.22
CA TYR A 86 -9.23 -3.24 11.83
C TYR A 86 -9.70 -3.59 10.41
N LYS A 87 -10.93 -3.23 10.02
CA LYS A 87 -11.41 -3.42 8.63
C LYS A 87 -10.53 -2.68 7.62
N LEU A 88 -10.13 -1.45 7.92
CA LEU A 88 -9.26 -0.65 7.05
C LEU A 88 -7.89 -1.34 6.86
N PHE A 89 -7.23 -1.71 7.97
CA PHE A 89 -5.92 -2.37 7.92
C PHE A 89 -5.99 -3.77 7.29
N ALA A 90 -7.06 -4.53 7.55
CA ALA A 90 -7.30 -5.83 6.94
C ALA A 90 -7.46 -5.74 5.41
N LEU A 91 -8.21 -4.74 4.92
CA LEU A 91 -8.34 -4.49 3.47
C LEU A 91 -7.01 -4.07 2.86
N LEU A 92 -6.27 -3.18 3.53
CA LEU A 92 -4.95 -2.75 3.08
C LEU A 92 -3.97 -3.95 3.06
N LEU A 93 -4.05 -4.84 4.04
CA LEU A 93 -3.15 -6.00 4.19
C LEU A 93 -3.42 -7.01 3.08
N LEU A 94 -4.70 -7.31 2.85
CA LEU A 94 -5.11 -8.16 1.75
C LEU A 94 -4.64 -7.61 0.40
N ALA A 95 -4.82 -6.31 0.16
CA ALA A 95 -4.38 -5.66 -1.08
C ALA A 95 -2.85 -5.75 -1.25
N THR A 96 -2.09 -5.43 -0.20
CA THR A 96 -0.61 -5.47 -0.27
C THR A 96 -0.06 -6.88 -0.40
N ILE A 97 -0.72 -7.89 0.17
CA ILE A 97 -0.36 -9.30 -0.03
C ILE A 97 -0.57 -9.69 -1.49
N ILE A 98 -1.74 -9.36 -2.07
CA ILE A 98 -2.03 -9.65 -3.48
C ILE A 98 -1.00 -8.95 -4.39
N PHE A 99 -0.71 -7.68 -4.13
CA PHE A 99 0.25 -6.90 -4.91
C PHE A 99 1.68 -7.44 -4.82
N ALA A 100 2.07 -8.09 -3.72
CA ALA A 100 3.41 -8.68 -3.57
C ALA A 100 3.67 -9.80 -4.59
N PHE A 101 2.60 -10.47 -5.06
CA PHE A 101 2.68 -11.52 -6.08
C PHE A 101 2.61 -11.00 -7.51
N LEU A 102 2.45 -9.69 -7.72
CA LEU A 102 2.35 -9.05 -9.03
C LEU A 102 3.63 -8.25 -9.33
N PRO A 103 4.59 -8.78 -10.11
CA PRO A 103 5.83 -8.07 -10.44
C PRO A 103 5.61 -6.74 -11.16
N PHE A 104 4.46 -6.57 -11.82
CA PHE A 104 4.04 -5.29 -12.38
C PHE A 104 3.96 -4.18 -11.31
N VAL A 105 3.50 -4.50 -10.10
CA VAL A 105 3.41 -3.53 -9.01
C VAL A 105 4.81 -3.10 -8.56
N ASP A 106 5.79 -4.00 -8.59
CA ASP A 106 7.19 -3.65 -8.33
C ASP A 106 7.73 -2.64 -9.35
N GLN A 107 7.31 -2.74 -10.61
CA GLN A 107 7.67 -1.77 -11.62
C GLN A 107 6.97 -0.44 -11.41
N LEU A 108 5.67 -0.47 -11.10
CA LEU A 108 4.88 0.71 -10.79
C LEU A 108 5.58 1.51 -9.68
N PHE A 109 5.90 0.89 -8.55
CA PHE A 109 6.59 1.56 -7.45
C PHE A 109 8.06 1.90 -7.74
N ASN A 110 8.62 1.39 -8.84
CA ASN A 110 9.96 1.74 -9.30
C ASN A 110 9.97 2.71 -10.50
N GLY A 111 8.82 3.28 -10.86
CA GLY A 111 8.69 4.23 -11.98
C GLY A 111 8.75 3.59 -13.35
N PHE A 112 8.14 2.42 -13.51
CA PHE A 112 8.13 1.56 -14.72
C PHE A 112 9.52 1.09 -15.18
N SER A 113 10.51 1.17 -14.30
CA SER A 113 11.83 0.56 -14.49
C SER A 113 11.85 -0.89 -14.01
N ALA A 114 13.03 -1.52 -14.02
CA ALA A 114 13.20 -2.92 -13.59
C ALA A 114 12.50 -3.19 -12.24
N PRO A 115 11.85 -4.35 -12.06
CA PRO A 115 11.09 -4.63 -10.85
C PRO A 115 11.98 -4.54 -9.61
N GLN A 116 11.54 -3.78 -8.61
CA GLN A 116 12.23 -3.61 -7.33
C GLN A 116 11.23 -3.72 -6.18
N LYS A 117 11.54 -4.58 -5.22
CA LYS A 117 10.67 -4.91 -4.08
C LYS A 117 10.69 -3.85 -2.96
N ARG A 118 11.09 -2.61 -3.25
CA ARG A 118 11.28 -1.53 -2.25
C ARG A 118 9.98 -1.11 -1.56
N TRP A 119 8.84 -1.22 -2.25
CA TRP A 119 7.56 -0.85 -1.66
C TRP A 119 7.04 -1.88 -0.67
N HIS A 120 7.63 -3.08 -0.61
CA HIS A 120 7.19 -4.13 0.29
C HIS A 120 7.25 -3.66 1.76
N PHE A 121 8.05 -2.65 2.13
CA PHE A 121 8.04 -2.08 3.50
C PHE A 121 6.66 -1.61 3.95
N ILE A 122 5.77 -1.25 3.02
CA ILE A 122 4.36 -0.93 3.30
C ILE A 122 3.62 -2.19 3.77
N LEU A 123 3.88 -3.33 3.14
CA LEU A 123 3.33 -4.63 3.56
C LEU A 123 3.87 -5.00 4.96
N ALA A 124 5.18 -4.87 5.21
CA ALA A 124 5.76 -5.13 6.53
C ALA A 124 5.09 -4.30 7.64
N PHE A 125 5.02 -2.98 7.40
CA PHE A 125 4.42 -2.03 8.33
C PHE A 125 2.96 -2.36 8.63
N ASN A 126 2.18 -2.69 7.61
CA ASN A 126 0.77 -3.02 7.78
C ASN A 126 0.53 -4.41 8.40
N SER A 127 1.52 -5.29 8.31
CA SER A 127 1.47 -6.62 8.93
C SER A 127 1.98 -6.67 10.37
N SER A 128 2.57 -5.59 10.89
CA SER A 128 3.15 -5.52 12.25
C SER A 128 2.17 -4.90 13.25
#